data_AF-A0A2J7ZFS1-F1
#
_entry.id   AF-A0A2J7ZFS1-F1
#
_cell.length_a   1.000
_cell.length_b   1.000
_cell.length_c   1.000
_cell.angle_alpha   90.00
_cell.angle_beta   90.00
_cell.angle_gamma   90.00
#
_symmetry.space_group_name_H-M   'P 1'
#
loop_
_entity.id
_entity.type
_entity.pdbx_description
1 polymer ?
#
loop_
_entity_poly.entity_id
_entity_poly.type
_entity_poly.pdbx_seq_one_letter_code
_entity_poly.pdbx_strand_id
1 'polypeptide(L)'
;AQQDAAILQPVQLEQWLMEGAYNKVLAASKQGASEVHGLLLAQLATTVRDEAASCSEKAYERLRLADAQKMLLFDNEAALRVYSEQGHKRTYCLAVPSK
;
A
#
# COMPACT_ATOMS: atom_id res chain seq x y z
N ALA A 1 -4.15 16.59 -30.87
CA ALA A 1 -4.38 15.19 -30.50
C ALA A 1 -5.04 15.19 -29.13
N GLN A 2 -6.31 14.83 -29.05
CA GLN A 2 -7.05 14.77 -27.79
C GLN A 2 -6.54 13.54 -27.05
N GLN A 3 -5.68 13.72 -26.04
CA GLN A 3 -5.24 12.59 -25.23
C GLN A 3 -6.39 12.21 -24.31
N ASP A 4 -7.05 11.09 -24.59
CA ASP A 4 -8.12 10.56 -23.75
C ASP A 4 -7.60 10.33 -22.33
N ALA A 5 -8.28 10.90 -21.34
CA ALA A 5 -7.91 10.77 -19.93
C ALA A 5 -7.81 9.30 -19.47
N ALA A 6 -8.55 8.40 -20.13
CA ALA A 6 -8.50 6.97 -19.90
C ALA A 6 -7.15 6.33 -20.25
N ILE A 7 -6.39 6.91 -21.20
CA ILE A 7 -5.07 6.42 -21.62
C ILE A 7 -3.97 7.05 -20.76
N LEU A 8 -4.15 8.29 -20.32
CA LEU A 8 -3.18 8.99 -19.48
C LEU A 8 -3.12 8.43 -18.05
N GLN A 9 -4.24 7.96 -17.51
CA GLN A 9 -4.32 7.50 -16.12
C GLN A 9 -3.44 6.27 -15.83
N PRO A 10 -3.37 5.23 -16.69
CA PRO A 10 -2.42 4.13 -16.53
C PRO A 10 -0.95 4.54 -16.65
N VAL A 11 -0.61 5.48 -17.54
CA VAL A 11 0.77 5.94 -17.72
C VAL A 11 1.26 6.68 -16.47
N GLN A 12 0.41 7.54 -15.89
CA GLN A 12 0.73 8.22 -14.63
C GLN A 12 0.87 7.23 -13.46
N LEU A 13 0.02 6.20 -13.44
CA LEU A 13 0.07 5.14 -12.43
C LEU A 13 1.39 4.37 -12.49
N GLU A 14 1.84 3.97 -13.68
CA GLU A 14 3.12 3.29 -13.91
C GLU A 14 4.28 4.17 -13.43
N GLN A 15 4.26 5.46 -13.77
CA GLN A 15 5.30 6.39 -13.32
C GLN A 15 5.37 6.46 -11.79
N TRP A 16 4.24 6.55 -11.09
CA TRP A 16 4.24 6.55 -9.63
C TRP A 16 4.73 5.23 -9.04
N LEU A 17 4.46 4.10 -9.70
CA LEU A 17 4.95 2.80 -9.28
C LEU A 17 6.49 2.73 -9.36
N MET A 18 7.07 3.24 -10.45
CA MET A 18 8.51 3.28 -10.68
C MET A 18 9.23 4.27 -9.73
N GLU A 19 8.57 5.37 -9.39
CA GLU A 19 9.08 6.35 -8.41
C GLU A 19 8.90 5.90 -6.95
N GLY A 20 8.16 4.81 -6.69
CA GLY A 20 7.79 4.39 -5.33
C GLY A 20 6.80 5.34 -4.63
N ALA A 21 6.07 6.16 -5.38
CA ALA A 21 5.13 7.14 -4.86
C ALA A 21 3.76 6.50 -4.49
N TYR A 22 3.79 5.55 -3.56
CA TYR A 22 2.64 4.70 -3.18
C TYR A 22 1.46 5.47 -2.58
N ASN A 23 1.73 6.62 -1.97
CA ASN A 23 0.69 7.54 -1.50
C ASN A 23 -0.21 8.04 -2.64
N LYS A 24 0.37 8.32 -3.81
CA LYS A 24 -0.39 8.75 -5.00
C LYS A 24 -1.19 7.58 -5.59
N VAL A 25 -0.58 6.40 -5.65
CA VAL A 25 -1.24 5.17 -6.13
C VAL A 25 -2.46 4.82 -5.29
N LEU A 26 -2.35 4.87 -3.96
CA LEU A 26 -3.47 4.57 -3.05
C LEU A 26 -4.55 5.66 -3.08
N ALA A 27 -4.18 6.93 -3.25
CA ALA A 27 -5.14 8.01 -3.42
C ALA A 27 -5.94 7.85 -4.74
N ALA A 28 -5.26 7.49 -5.83
CA ALA A 28 -5.90 7.26 -7.13
C ALA A 28 -6.80 6.02 -7.14
N SER A 29 -6.45 4.98 -6.38
CA SER A 29 -7.31 3.80 -6.18
C SER A 29 -8.69 4.18 -5.59
N LYS A 30 -8.74 5.17 -4.69
CA LYS A 30 -10.01 5.69 -4.12
C LYS A 30 -10.81 6.58 -5.10
N GLN A 31 -10.22 7.03 -6.21
CA GLN A 31 -10.80 7.99 -7.16
C GLN A 31 -11.11 7.40 -8.54
N GLY A 32 -11.05 6.07 -8.70
CA GLY A 32 -11.22 5.41 -10.00
C GLY A 32 -12.50 5.84 -10.73
N ALA A 33 -12.34 6.49 -11.89
CA ALA A 33 -13.44 7.00 -12.70
C ALA A 33 -14.26 5.91 -13.43
N SER A 34 -13.76 4.67 -13.46
CA SER A 34 -14.39 3.51 -14.10
C SER A 34 -14.32 2.31 -13.17
N GLU A 35 -15.40 1.53 -13.11
CA GLU A 35 -15.56 0.35 -12.25
C GLU A 35 -14.45 -0.70 -12.45
N VAL A 36 -14.03 -0.91 -13.71
CA VAL A 36 -12.96 -1.86 -14.07
C VAL A 36 -11.59 -1.37 -13.58
N HIS A 37 -11.31 -0.07 -13.70
CA HIS A 37 -10.08 0.52 -13.17
C HIS A 37 -10.04 0.49 -11.64
N GLY A 38 -11.17 0.70 -10.98
CA GLY A 38 -11.27 0.59 -9.52
C GLY A 38 -10.90 -0.81 -9.02
N LEU A 39 -11.41 -1.86 -9.67
CA LEU A 39 -11.07 -3.25 -9.33
C LEU A 39 -9.56 -3.53 -9.49
N LEU A 40 -8.98 -3.11 -10.61
CA LEU A 40 -7.55 -3.30 -10.86
C LEU A 40 -6.68 -2.54 -9.84
N LEU A 41 -7.05 -1.29 -9.55
CA LEU A 41 -6.33 -0.45 -8.58
C LEU A 41 -6.46 -0.98 -7.15
N ALA A 42 -7.55 -1.65 -6.80
CA ALA A 42 -7.71 -2.30 -5.49
C ALA A 42 -6.77 -3.50 -5.35
N GLN A 43 -6.62 -4.31 -6.39
CA GLN A 43 -5.66 -5.42 -6.38
C GLN A 43 -4.22 -4.91 -6.34
N LEU A 44 -3.90 -3.92 -7.18
CA LEU A 44 -2.57 -3.30 -7.22
C LEU A 44 -2.19 -2.66 -5.88
N ALA A 45 -3.14 -2.00 -5.22
CA ALA A 45 -2.95 -1.40 -3.89
C ALA A 45 -2.49 -2.44 -2.85
N THR A 46 -3.05 -3.66 -2.90
CA THR A 46 -2.66 -4.76 -2.01
C THR A 46 -1.22 -5.19 -2.30
N THR A 47 -0.90 -5.48 -3.56
CA THR A 47 0.46 -5.91 -3.96
C THR A 47 1.53 -4.87 -3.62
N VAL A 48 1.24 -3.59 -3.86
CA VAL A 48 2.16 -2.49 -3.51
C VAL A 48 2.39 -2.41 -2.00
N ARG A 49 1.35 -2.63 -1.18
CA ARG A 49 1.51 -2.67 0.28
C ARG A 49 2.36 -3.86 0.72
N ASP A 50 2.21 -5.02 0.09
CA ASP A 50 3.02 -6.21 0.39
C ASP A 50 4.50 -5.98 0.05
N GLU A 51 4.81 -5.35 -1.08
CA GLU A 51 6.19 -4.98 -1.43
C GLU A 51 6.76 -3.91 -0.49
N ALA A 52 5.96 -2.89 -0.14
CA ALA A 52 6.36 -1.88 0.84
C ALA A 52 6.64 -2.52 2.22
N ALA A 53 5.80 -3.48 2.64
CA ALA A 53 6.00 -4.23 3.87
C ALA A 53 7.27 -5.09 3.81
N SER A 54 7.47 -5.85 2.74
CA SER A 54 8.68 -6.67 2.51
C SER A 54 9.96 -5.83 2.53
N CYS A 55 9.93 -4.63 1.93
CA CYS A 55 11.06 -3.69 1.97
C CYS A 55 11.31 -3.18 3.39
N SER A 56 10.25 -2.85 4.12
CA SER A 56 10.30 -2.38 5.50
C SER A 56 10.88 -3.43 6.44
N GLU A 57 10.55 -4.71 6.22
CA GLU A 57 11.10 -5.83 6.99
C GLU A 57 12.61 -6.00 6.82
N LYS A 58 13.13 -5.67 5.63
CA LYS A 58 14.57 -5.70 5.34
C LYS A 58 15.30 -4.46 5.86
N ALA A 59 14.64 -3.31 5.84
CA ALA A 59 15.23 -2.04 6.25
C ALA A 59 15.28 -1.85 7.77
N TYR A 60 14.31 -2.40 8.51
CA TYR A 60 14.19 -2.20 9.95
C TYR A 60 14.08 -3.54 10.69
N GLU A 61 14.88 -3.71 11.75
CA GLU A 61 14.71 -4.84 12.67
C GLU A 61 13.46 -4.70 13.54
N ARG A 62 13.11 -3.44 13.89
CA ARG A 62 11.98 -3.10 14.75
C ARG A 62 11.39 -1.78 14.32
N LEU A 63 10.08 -1.74 14.11
CA LEU A 63 9.33 -0.55 13.74
C LEU A 63 8.12 -0.37 14.66
N ARG A 64 7.86 0.87 15.09
CA ARG A 64 6.69 1.20 15.92
C ARG A 64 5.41 1.10 15.09
N LEU A 65 4.32 0.63 15.70
CA LEU A 65 3.01 0.52 15.05
C LEU A 65 2.55 1.84 14.41
N ALA A 66 2.68 2.97 15.11
CA ALA A 66 2.28 4.28 14.59
C ALA A 66 3.07 4.71 13.34
N ASP A 67 4.36 4.37 13.27
CA ASP A 67 5.21 4.71 12.12
C ASP A 67 4.93 3.77 10.95
N ALA A 68 4.76 2.48 11.23
CA ALA A 68 4.34 1.47 10.26
C ALA A 68 2.97 1.78 9.65
N GLN A 69 2.02 2.26 10.46
CA GLN A 69 0.69 2.64 9.99
C GLN A 69 0.78 3.74 8.94
N LYS A 70 1.57 4.79 9.21
CA LYS A 70 1.76 5.92 8.28
C LYS A 70 2.48 5.48 7.02
N MET A 71 3.52 4.65 7.16
CA MET A 71 4.33 4.20 6.04
C MET A 71 3.57 3.28 5.08
N LEU A 72 2.74 2.37 5.61
CA LEU A 72 1.91 1.45 4.82
C LEU A 72 0.53 2.04 4.47
N LEU A 73 0.28 3.29 4.90
CA LEU A 73 -0.93 4.06 4.60
C LEU A 73 -2.22 3.34 5.03
N PHE A 74 -2.21 2.76 6.22
CA PHE A 74 -3.39 2.20 6.85
C PHE A 74 -4.22 3.30 7.53
N ASP A 75 -5.54 3.23 7.37
CA ASP A 75 -6.45 4.20 8.00
C ASP A 75 -6.47 4.06 9.54
N ASN A 76 -6.19 2.86 10.08
CA ASN A 76 -6.16 2.62 11.52
C ASN A 76 -5.13 1.53 11.92
N GLU A 77 -4.66 1.60 13.17
CA GLU A 77 -3.71 0.61 13.73
C GLU A 77 -4.30 -0.81 13.82
N ALA A 78 -5.62 -0.95 13.98
CA ALA A 78 -6.26 -2.27 14.09
C ALA A 78 -6.16 -3.06 12.77
N ALA A 79 -6.33 -2.38 11.63
CA ALA A 79 -6.17 -2.93 10.30
C ALA A 79 -4.73 -3.34 10.05
N LEU A 80 -3.76 -2.53 10.50
CA LEU A 80 -2.35 -2.89 10.47
C LEU A 80 -2.06 -4.13 11.31
N ARG A 81 -2.67 -4.28 12.50
CA ARG A 81 -2.50 -5.48 13.32
C ARG A 81 -3.01 -6.74 12.61
N VAL A 82 -4.23 -6.69 12.10
CA VAL A 82 -4.83 -7.79 11.33
C VAL A 82 -3.95 -8.17 10.13
N TYR A 83 -3.40 -7.17 9.42
CA TYR A 83 -2.47 -7.38 8.31
C TYR A 83 -1.14 -8.01 8.77
N SER A 84 -0.57 -7.55 9.88
CA SER A 84 0.67 -8.10 10.43
C SER A 84 0.54 -9.55 10.90
N GLU A 85 -0.65 -9.96 11.34
CA GLU A 85 -0.95 -11.34 11.76
C GLU A 85 -1.02 -12.33 10.59
N GLN A 86 -1.34 -11.85 9.38
CA GLN A 86 -1.53 -12.68 8.19
C GLN A 86 -0.23 -13.06 7.46
N GLY A 87 0.84 -12.26 7.57
CA GLY A 87 2.07 -12.55 6.79
C GLY A 87 3.39 -11.95 7.30
N HIS A 88 3.37 -10.84 8.04
CA HIS A 88 4.55 -10.01 8.28
C HIS A 88 4.85 -9.82 9.78
N LYS A 89 5.12 -10.93 10.47
CA LYS A 89 5.18 -11.01 11.95
C LYS A 89 6.48 -10.51 12.57
N ARG A 90 7.52 -10.17 11.78
CA ARG A 90 8.89 -10.00 12.31
C ARG A 90 9.31 -8.57 12.60
N THR A 91 8.79 -7.57 11.90
CA THR A 91 9.34 -6.21 11.97
C THR A 91 8.46 -5.20 12.70
N TYR A 92 7.14 -5.38 12.69
CA TYR A 92 6.22 -4.47 13.38
C TYR A 92 6.17 -4.83 14.86
N CYS A 93 6.87 -4.08 15.70
CA CYS A 93 6.93 -4.34 17.12
C CYS A 93 5.58 -4.04 17.80
N LEU A 94 4.88 -5.15 18.03
CA LEU A 94 4.11 -5.56 19.22
C LEU A 94 2.59 -5.32 19.23
N ALA A 95 1.85 -6.42 19.00
CA ALA A 95 0.75 -6.89 19.87
C ALA A 95 0.31 -8.34 19.57
N VAL A 96 1.22 -9.32 19.40
CA VAL A 96 0.81 -10.72 19.62
C VAL A 96 1.23 -11.05 21.05
N PRO A 97 0.31 -11.13 22.03
CA PRO A 97 0.65 -11.71 23.31
C PRO A 97 1.12 -13.14 23.03
N SER A 98 2.35 -13.47 23.44
CA SER A 98 2.81 -14.85 23.50
C SER A 98 1.76 -15.66 24.27
N LYS A 99 1.04 -16.51 23.54
CA LYS A 99 0.50 -17.75 24.08
C LYS A 99 1.39 -18.88 23.59
#